data_AF-L8HTT7-F1
#
_entry.id   AF-L8HTT7-F1
#
_cell.length_a   1.000
_cell.length_b   1.000
_cell.length_c   1.000
_cell.angle_alpha   90.00
_cell.angle_beta   90.00
_cell.angle_gamma   90.00
#
_symmetry.space_group_name_H-M   'P 1'
#
loop_
_entity.id
_entity.type
_entity.pdbx_description
1 polymer ?
#
loop_
_entity_poly.entity_id
_entity_poly.type
_entity_poly.pdbx_seq_one_letter_code
_entity_poly.pdbx_strand_id
1 'polypeptide(L)'
;MAPAGDREGYWGPTTSTLDWCEENYAVTWYIAEFWNTVSNLIMILPPIFGAMQSVRSGLEKRYIASYLALTVVGMGSWCFHMTLKYEMQLLDELPMIYSCCIFVYCMFECFKMKKSVNYHLLFTLVLFSLIVTMVYLKVKEPIFHQVMYGMLVFTLVVRSIYIVTW
;
A
#
# COMPACT_ATOMS: atom_id res chain seq x y z
N MET A 1 4.15 19.62 33.65
CA MET A 1 3.31 20.00 32.50
C MET A 1 2.71 18.72 31.99
N ALA A 2 1.38 18.61 31.90
CA ALA A 2 0.78 17.48 31.19
C ALA A 2 1.26 17.52 29.73
N PRO A 3 1.58 16.39 29.08
CA PRO A 3 1.93 16.39 27.67
C PRO A 3 0.80 17.08 26.89
N ALA A 4 1.15 17.93 25.94
CA ALA A 4 0.18 18.57 25.08
C ALA A 4 -0.46 17.47 24.23
N GLY A 5 -1.66 17.03 24.61
CA GLY A 5 -2.41 16.00 23.89
C GLY A 5 -2.88 16.48 22.52
N ASP A 6 -3.59 15.58 21.83
CA ASP A 6 -4.17 15.83 20.51
C ASP A 6 -4.89 17.16 20.42
N ARG A 7 -4.66 17.86 19.31
CA ARG A 7 -5.24 19.18 19.05
C ARG A 7 -6.33 19.08 17.99
N GLU A 8 -7.30 19.98 18.05
CA GLU A 8 -8.23 20.17 16.94
C GLU A 8 -7.48 20.77 15.75
N GLY A 9 -7.42 20.04 14.64
CA GLY A 9 -6.77 20.47 13.41
C GLY A 9 -7.73 20.70 12.25
N TYR A 10 -7.14 21.08 11.12
CA TYR A 10 -7.85 21.58 9.93
C TYR A 10 -8.88 20.60 9.33
N TRP A 11 -8.61 19.30 9.37
CA TRP A 11 -9.44 18.28 8.71
C TRP A 11 -10.64 17.83 9.55
N GLY A 12 -10.86 18.38 10.74
CA GLY A 12 -11.93 17.98 11.65
C GLY A 12 -11.61 16.69 12.42
N PRO A 13 -12.60 16.07 13.10
CA PRO A 13 -12.36 14.98 14.04
C PRO A 13 -11.89 13.69 13.37
N THR A 14 -11.05 12.89 14.03
CA THR A 14 -10.60 11.58 13.57
C THR A 14 -11.78 10.63 13.38
N THR A 15 -11.90 10.01 12.20
CA THR A 15 -12.96 9.01 11.89
C THR A 15 -12.40 7.65 11.49
N SER A 16 -11.08 7.52 11.34
CA SER A 16 -10.42 6.25 11.09
C SER A 16 -10.65 5.25 12.23
N THR A 17 -10.48 3.97 11.91
CA THR A 17 -10.61 2.87 12.89
C THR A 17 -9.39 2.76 13.81
N LEU A 18 -8.26 3.36 13.42
CA LEU A 18 -7.05 3.47 14.22
C LEU A 18 -6.42 4.85 14.09
N ASP A 19 -5.64 5.20 15.10
CA ASP A 19 -4.85 6.41 15.25
C ASP A 19 -3.46 5.98 15.74
N TRP A 20 -2.38 6.53 15.19
CA TRP A 20 -1.04 6.06 15.53
C TRP A 20 -0.49 6.78 16.76
N CYS A 21 0.77 6.48 17.10
CA CYS A 21 1.39 7.01 18.31
C CYS A 21 1.85 8.47 18.17
N GLU A 22 1.91 9.03 16.95
CA GLU A 22 2.35 10.41 16.73
C GLU A 22 1.26 11.39 17.17
N GLU A 23 1.61 12.44 17.92
CA GLU A 23 0.60 13.37 18.42
C GLU A 23 -0.06 14.20 17.31
N ASN A 24 -1.40 14.25 17.34
CA ASN A 24 -2.18 14.88 16.29
C ASN A 24 -2.00 16.41 16.25
N TYR A 25 -1.62 16.91 15.07
CA TYR A 25 -1.37 18.31 14.74
C TYR A 25 -0.29 18.98 15.61
N ALA A 26 0.68 18.20 16.09
CA ALA A 26 1.74 18.71 16.97
C ALA A 26 2.70 19.69 16.26
N VAL A 27 3.03 19.43 14.99
CA VAL A 27 3.96 20.26 14.20
C VAL A 27 3.23 21.38 13.45
N THR A 28 2.07 21.09 12.86
CA THR A 28 1.26 22.05 12.10
C THR A 28 -0.21 21.68 12.18
N TRP A 29 -1.10 22.68 12.17
CA TRP A 29 -2.56 22.48 12.18
C TRP A 29 -3.14 21.90 10.87
N TYR A 30 -2.33 21.78 9.80
CA TYR A 30 -2.79 21.32 8.47
C TYR A 30 -2.61 19.81 8.25
N ILE A 31 -1.69 19.18 8.97
CA ILE A 31 -1.30 17.76 8.81
C ILE A 31 -1.37 17.12 10.19
N ALA A 32 -2.19 16.08 10.35
CA ALA A 32 -2.41 15.43 11.65
C ALA A 32 -1.13 14.78 12.18
N GLU A 33 -0.61 13.74 11.52
CA GLU A 33 0.63 13.08 11.92
C GLU A 33 1.75 13.50 10.96
N PHE A 34 2.51 14.54 11.31
CA PHE A 34 3.43 15.22 10.39
C PHE A 34 4.53 14.29 9.86
N TRP A 35 5.22 13.59 10.75
CA TRP A 35 6.34 12.72 10.38
C TRP A 35 5.87 11.46 9.68
N ASN A 36 4.78 10.85 10.14
CA ASN A 36 4.13 9.73 9.43
C ASN A 36 3.70 10.17 8.03
N THR A 37 3.20 11.39 7.85
CA THR A 37 2.81 11.92 6.53
C THR A 37 4.01 12.13 5.60
N VAL A 38 5.00 12.95 6.00
CA VAL A 38 6.10 13.34 5.10
C VAL A 38 7.06 12.20 4.79
N SER A 39 7.15 11.20 5.68
CA SER A 39 7.97 10.00 5.43
C SER A 39 7.53 9.26 4.16
N ASN A 40 6.26 9.35 3.76
CA ASN A 40 5.73 8.73 2.54
C ASN A 40 6.32 9.26 1.23
N LEU A 41 7.04 10.38 1.23
CA LEU A 41 7.73 10.90 0.05
C LEU A 41 8.65 9.86 -0.61
N ILE A 42 9.28 8.98 0.18
CA ILE A 42 10.15 7.91 -0.33
C ILE A 42 9.38 6.78 -1.03
N MET A 43 8.09 6.64 -0.73
CA MET A 43 7.19 5.68 -1.40
C MET A 43 6.48 6.31 -2.61
N ILE A 44 6.62 7.62 -2.82
CA ILE A 44 6.02 8.34 -3.94
C ILE A 44 7.06 8.67 -5.00
N LEU A 45 8.11 9.43 -4.65
CA LEU A 45 9.03 9.98 -5.64
C LEU A 45 9.88 8.89 -6.32
N PRO A 46 10.63 8.04 -5.58
CA PRO A 46 11.45 7.00 -6.22
C PRO A 46 10.65 6.03 -7.10
N PRO A 47 9.47 5.52 -6.69
CA PRO A 47 8.67 4.65 -7.56
C PRO A 47 8.15 5.34 -8.82
N ILE A 48 7.80 6.63 -8.78
CA ILE A 48 7.47 7.40 -10.00
C ILE A 48 8.66 7.42 -10.96
N PHE A 49 9.86 7.73 -10.47
CA PHE A 49 11.08 7.69 -11.29
C PHE A 49 11.32 6.29 -11.87
N GLY A 50 11.10 5.24 -11.06
CA GLY A 50 11.19 3.84 -11.49
C GLY A 50 10.19 3.50 -12.61
N ALA A 51 8.94 3.96 -12.52
CA ALA A 51 7.93 3.78 -13.55
C ALA A 51 8.32 4.49 -14.86
N MET A 52 8.76 5.74 -14.78
CA MET A 52 9.22 6.52 -15.93
C MET A 52 10.42 5.87 -16.62
N GLN A 53 11.39 5.40 -15.83
CA GLN A 53 12.55 4.68 -16.34
C GLN A 53 12.15 3.36 -17.00
N SER A 54 11.22 2.62 -16.40
CA SER A 54 10.70 1.36 -16.93
C SER A 54 10.03 1.53 -18.30
N VAL A 55 9.28 2.62 -18.48
CA VAL A 55 8.69 2.99 -19.79
C VAL A 55 9.79 3.31 -20.80
N ARG A 56 10.77 4.15 -20.43
CA ARG A 56 11.89 4.54 -21.31
C ARG A 56 12.74 3.35 -21.74
N SER A 57 12.94 2.38 -20.85
CA SER A 57 13.69 1.15 -21.11
C SER A 57 12.87 0.06 -21.81
N GLY A 58 11.60 0.29 -22.12
CA GLY A 58 10.74 -0.68 -22.81
C GLY A 58 10.47 -1.95 -21.98
N LEU A 59 10.44 -1.85 -20.65
CA LEU A 59 10.17 -2.98 -19.77
C LEU A 59 8.70 -3.45 -19.87
N GLU A 60 8.45 -4.67 -19.42
CA GLU A 60 7.11 -5.24 -19.43
C GLU A 60 6.14 -4.44 -18.56
N LYS A 61 4.90 -4.30 -19.01
CA LYS A 61 3.85 -3.50 -18.34
C LYS A 61 3.63 -3.85 -16.87
N ARG A 62 3.84 -5.13 -16.50
CA ARG A 62 3.73 -5.61 -15.12
C ARG A 62 4.72 -4.91 -14.17
N TYR A 63 5.93 -4.58 -14.63
CA TYR A 63 6.93 -3.87 -13.84
C TYR A 63 6.65 -2.36 -13.76
N ILE A 64 6.05 -1.79 -14.81
CA ILE A 64 5.55 -0.40 -14.76
C ILE A 64 4.41 -0.32 -13.73
N ALA A 65 3.46 -1.27 -13.78
CA ALA A 65 2.34 -1.36 -12.86
C ALA A 65 2.80 -1.55 -11.40
N SER A 66 3.86 -2.32 -11.14
CA SER A 66 4.39 -2.49 -9.78
C SER A 66 4.91 -1.17 -9.19
N TYR A 67 5.63 -0.36 -9.96
CA TYR A 67 6.10 0.95 -9.50
C TYR A 67 4.95 1.93 -9.25
N LEU A 68 3.98 1.98 -10.16
CA LEU A 68 2.80 2.84 -10.00
C LEU A 68 1.94 2.39 -8.81
N ALA A 69 1.79 1.09 -8.57
CA ALA A 69 1.04 0.57 -7.44
C ALA A 69 1.68 0.98 -6.10
N LEU A 70 3.01 0.93 -6.00
CA LEU A 70 3.72 1.43 -4.81
C LEU A 70 3.56 2.95 -4.63
N THR A 71 3.54 3.71 -5.73
CA THR A 71 3.23 5.14 -5.68
C THR A 71 1.84 5.39 -5.10
N VAL A 72 0.84 4.60 -5.51
CA VAL A 72 -0.53 4.71 -4.99
C VAL A 72 -0.59 4.39 -3.50
N VAL A 73 0.16 3.38 -3.02
CA VAL A 73 0.29 3.11 -1.58
C VAL A 73 0.86 4.32 -0.84
N GLY A 74 1.97 4.89 -1.31
CA GLY A 74 2.57 6.08 -0.68
C GLY A 74 1.65 7.30 -0.67
N MET A 75 0.91 7.55 -1.76
CA MET A 75 -0.07 8.64 -1.81
C MET A 75 -1.26 8.39 -0.88
N GLY A 76 -1.74 7.15 -0.80
CA GLY A 76 -2.80 6.76 0.12
C GLY A 76 -2.40 6.97 1.57
N SER A 77 -1.22 6.48 1.95
CA SER A 77 -0.64 6.65 3.28
C SER A 77 -0.44 8.12 3.64
N TRP A 78 0.07 8.94 2.70
CA TRP A 78 0.14 10.39 2.91
C TRP A 78 -1.24 10.97 3.22
N CYS A 79 -2.25 10.68 2.40
CA CYS A 79 -3.60 11.19 2.61
C CYS A 79 -4.20 10.71 3.93
N PHE A 80 -3.94 9.46 4.33
CA PHE A 80 -4.42 8.91 5.59
C PHE A 80 -3.79 9.63 6.79
N HIS A 81 -2.47 9.64 6.91
CA HIS A 81 -1.77 10.26 8.03
C HIS A 81 -1.98 11.79 8.10
N MET A 82 -2.26 12.43 6.97
CA MET A 82 -2.58 13.86 6.94
C MET A 82 -3.98 14.16 7.52
N THR A 83 -4.95 13.27 7.37
CA THR A 83 -6.37 13.55 7.58
C THR A 83 -7.06 12.71 8.65
N LEU A 84 -6.53 11.52 8.94
CA LEU A 84 -7.10 10.50 9.83
C LEU A 84 -8.58 10.20 9.58
N LYS A 85 -8.95 10.15 8.29
CA LYS A 85 -10.30 9.81 7.84
C LYS A 85 -10.39 8.37 7.39
N TYR A 86 -11.50 7.72 7.68
CA TYR A 86 -11.76 6.34 7.26
C TYR A 86 -11.66 6.17 5.73
N GLU A 87 -12.12 7.14 4.95
CA GLU A 87 -12.03 7.12 3.48
C GLU A 87 -10.58 7.10 3.00
N MET A 88 -9.70 7.85 3.66
CA MET A 88 -8.27 7.89 3.33
C MET A 88 -7.53 6.68 3.91
N GLN A 89 -7.97 6.14 5.04
CA GLN A 89 -7.48 4.86 5.56
C GLN A 89 -7.68 3.73 4.54
N LEU A 90 -8.85 3.67 3.89
CA LEU A 90 -9.09 2.71 2.81
C LEU A 90 -8.18 2.95 1.60
N LEU A 91 -7.86 4.21 1.29
CA LEU A 91 -6.94 4.58 0.21
C LEU A 91 -5.48 4.21 0.53
N ASP A 92 -5.10 4.08 1.79
CA ASP A 92 -3.80 3.57 2.22
C ASP A 92 -3.78 2.03 2.18
N GLU A 93 -4.68 1.41 2.94
CA GLU A 93 -4.62 -0.02 3.25
C GLU A 93 -5.01 -0.92 2.06
N LEU A 94 -6.05 -0.56 1.28
CA LEU A 94 -6.48 -1.44 0.18
C LEU A 94 -5.45 -1.52 -0.97
N PRO A 95 -4.80 -0.42 -1.39
CA PRO A 95 -3.69 -0.49 -2.34
C PRO A 95 -2.50 -1.33 -1.89
N MET A 96 -2.27 -1.52 -0.59
CA MET A 96 -1.24 -2.46 -0.11
C MET A 96 -1.52 -3.90 -0.57
N ILE A 97 -2.79 -4.34 -0.52
CA ILE A 97 -3.21 -5.66 -1.01
C ILE A 97 -3.04 -5.74 -2.53
N TYR A 98 -3.50 -4.72 -3.26
CA TYR A 98 -3.47 -4.73 -4.73
C TYR A 98 -2.04 -4.69 -5.28
N SER A 99 -1.18 -3.85 -4.69
CA SER A 99 0.24 -3.76 -5.04
C SER A 99 0.96 -5.09 -4.77
N CYS A 100 0.71 -5.71 -3.62
CA CYS A 100 1.31 -6.99 -3.28
C CYS A 100 0.84 -8.12 -4.21
N CYS A 101 -0.44 -8.14 -4.62
CA CYS A 101 -0.93 -9.04 -5.67
C CYS A 101 -0.15 -8.85 -6.99
N ILE A 102 0.10 -7.60 -7.42
CA ILE A 102 0.90 -7.32 -8.62
C ILE A 102 2.33 -7.85 -8.44
N PHE A 103 2.95 -7.65 -7.27
CA PHE A 103 4.30 -8.16 -7.00
C PHE A 103 4.36 -9.69 -7.02
N VAL A 104 3.37 -10.37 -6.41
CA VAL A 104 3.25 -11.84 -6.47
C VAL A 104 3.13 -12.30 -7.93
N TYR A 105 2.28 -11.65 -8.74
CA TYR A 105 2.19 -11.97 -10.16
C TYR A 105 3.54 -11.83 -10.88
N CYS A 106 4.26 -10.72 -10.68
CA CYS A 106 5.58 -10.51 -11.25
C CYS A 106 6.60 -11.59 -10.85
N MET A 107 6.62 -11.99 -9.57
CA MET A 107 7.58 -12.96 -9.02
C MET A 107 7.33 -14.40 -9.46
N PHE A 108 6.07 -14.80 -9.66
CA PHE A 108 5.75 -16.13 -10.17
C PHE A 108 5.96 -16.23 -11.68
N GLU A 109 5.79 -15.13 -12.40
CA GLU A 109 5.88 -15.08 -13.86
C GLU A 109 7.26 -14.59 -14.37
N CYS A 110 8.26 -14.44 -13.50
CA CYS A 110 9.58 -13.89 -13.85
C CYS A 110 10.40 -14.78 -14.81
N PHE A 111 10.21 -16.11 -14.76
CA PHE A 111 10.89 -17.08 -15.63
C PHE A 111 10.02 -17.58 -16.80
N LYS A 112 8.84 -16.98 -17.00
CA LYS A 112 7.93 -17.36 -18.08
C LYS A 112 8.28 -16.65 -19.39
N MET A 113 7.79 -17.18 -20.50
CA MET A 113 8.04 -16.59 -21.82
C MET A 113 7.51 -15.16 -21.90
N LYS A 114 8.29 -14.27 -22.53
CA LYS A 114 7.88 -12.89 -22.78
C LYS A 114 6.54 -12.87 -23.53
N LYS A 115 5.63 -11.98 -23.11
CA LYS A 115 4.27 -11.79 -23.66
C LYS A 115 3.27 -12.94 -23.41
N SER A 116 3.57 -13.89 -22.53
CA SER A 116 2.56 -14.83 -22.02
C SER A 116 1.82 -14.24 -20.81
N VAL A 117 0.53 -14.53 -20.69
CA VAL A 117 -0.31 -14.09 -19.55
C VAL A 117 -0.87 -15.33 -18.87
N ASN A 118 -0.60 -15.47 -17.58
CA ASN A 118 -1.16 -16.55 -16.76
C ASN A 118 -2.51 -16.12 -16.20
N TYR A 119 -3.58 -16.37 -16.96
CA TYR A 119 -4.95 -16.01 -16.56
C TYR A 119 -5.42 -16.70 -15.29
N HIS A 120 -4.95 -17.91 -14.99
CA HIS A 120 -5.30 -18.62 -13.76
C HIS A 120 -4.76 -17.88 -12.53
N LEU A 121 -3.47 -17.52 -12.54
CA LEU A 121 -2.88 -16.75 -11.44
C LEU A 121 -3.50 -15.34 -11.34
N LEU A 122 -3.69 -14.67 -12.48
CA LEU A 122 -4.30 -13.34 -12.53
C LEU A 122 -5.70 -13.34 -11.92
N PHE A 123 -6.57 -14.26 -12.35
CA PHE A 123 -7.94 -14.36 -11.83
C PHE A 123 -7.96 -14.71 -10.34
N THR A 124 -7.06 -15.60 -9.89
CA THR A 124 -6.93 -15.96 -8.47
C THR A 124 -6.58 -14.75 -7.61
N LEU A 125 -5.61 -13.93 -8.04
CA LEU A 125 -5.18 -12.74 -7.30
C LEU A 125 -6.23 -11.63 -7.29
N VAL A 126 -6.97 -11.46 -8.40
CA VAL A 126 -8.11 -10.52 -8.47
C VAL A 126 -9.25 -10.98 -7.58
N LEU A 127 -9.58 -12.27 -7.59
CA LEU A 127 -10.63 -12.82 -6.73
C LEU A 127 -10.24 -12.68 -5.25
N PHE A 128 -8.98 -12.98 -4.91
CA PHE A 128 -8.46 -12.79 -3.56
C PHE A 128 -8.61 -11.33 -3.10
N SER A 129 -8.14 -10.37 -3.90
CA SER A 129 -8.21 -8.96 -3.50
C SER A 129 -9.64 -8.46 -3.37
N LEU A 130 -10.55 -8.88 -4.26
CA LEU A 130 -11.97 -8.55 -4.16
C LEU A 130 -12.61 -9.10 -2.88
N ILE A 131 -12.31 -10.34 -2.50
CA ILE A 131 -12.82 -10.95 -1.26
C ILE A 131 -12.30 -10.17 -0.04
N VAL A 132 -10.99 -9.88 0.00
CA VAL A 132 -10.38 -9.11 1.11
C VAL A 132 -11.05 -7.74 1.22
N THR A 133 -11.19 -7.00 0.11
CA THR A 133 -11.83 -5.68 0.11
C THR A 133 -13.28 -5.74 0.59
N MET A 134 -14.07 -6.70 0.09
CA MET A 134 -15.48 -6.82 0.47
C MET A 134 -15.69 -7.17 1.94
N VAL A 135 -14.85 -8.05 2.49
CA VAL A 135 -14.89 -8.40 3.92
C VAL A 135 -14.42 -7.20 4.76
N TYR A 136 -13.34 -6.55 4.35
CA TYR A 136 -12.77 -5.43 5.10
C TYR A 136 -13.73 -4.24 5.21
N LEU A 137 -14.41 -3.89 4.12
CA LEU A 137 -15.40 -2.80 4.12
C LEU A 137 -16.62 -3.07 5.03
N LYS A 138 -16.95 -4.34 5.28
CA LYS A 138 -18.07 -4.73 6.13
C LYS A 138 -17.68 -4.85 7.60
N VAL A 139 -16.54 -5.47 7.86
CA VAL A 139 -16.11 -5.84 9.22
C VAL A 139 -15.29 -4.73 9.87
N LYS A 140 -14.54 -3.95 9.09
CA LYS A 140 -13.71 -2.81 9.54
C LYS A 140 -12.71 -3.14 10.64
N GLU A 141 -12.24 -4.38 10.67
CA GLU A 141 -11.25 -4.87 11.65
C GLU A 141 -9.84 -4.82 11.04
N PRO A 142 -8.94 -3.91 11.47
CA PRO A 142 -7.62 -3.73 10.85
C PRO A 142 -6.73 -4.98 10.99
N ILE A 143 -6.95 -5.80 12.02
CA ILE A 143 -6.22 -7.07 12.20
C ILE A 143 -6.48 -8.03 11.02
N PHE A 144 -7.71 -8.06 10.50
CA PHE A 144 -8.01 -8.88 9.32
C PHE A 144 -7.18 -8.45 8.11
N HIS A 145 -7.09 -7.14 7.86
CA HIS A 145 -6.24 -6.61 6.78
C HIS A 145 -4.77 -6.99 6.98
N GLN A 146 -4.23 -6.81 8.19
CA GLN A 146 -2.84 -7.12 8.52
C GLN A 146 -2.50 -8.60 8.26
N VAL A 147 -3.38 -9.52 8.66
CA VAL A 147 -3.19 -10.96 8.41
C VAL A 147 -3.22 -11.24 6.91
N MET A 148 -4.19 -10.69 6.16
CA MET A 148 -4.29 -10.91 4.72
C MET A 148 -3.09 -10.35 3.94
N TYR A 149 -2.63 -9.15 4.30
CA TYR A 149 -1.42 -8.55 3.75
C TYR A 149 -0.17 -9.38 4.11
N GLY A 150 -0.06 -9.80 5.37
CA GLY A 150 1.04 -10.64 5.86
C GLY A 150 1.18 -11.97 5.10
N MET A 151 0.06 -12.62 4.75
CA MET A 151 0.08 -13.83 3.92
C MET A 151 0.61 -13.57 2.50
N LEU A 152 0.25 -12.46 1.86
CA LEU A 152 0.78 -12.09 0.55
C LEU A 152 2.29 -11.82 0.63
N VAL A 153 2.74 -11.05 1.63
CA VAL A 153 4.15 -10.76 1.85
C VAL A 153 4.94 -12.04 2.14
N PHE A 154 4.41 -12.94 2.98
CA PHE A 154 5.03 -14.24 3.25
C PHE A 154 5.22 -15.05 1.95
N THR A 155 4.19 -15.10 1.10
CA THR A 155 4.26 -15.76 -0.21
C THR A 155 5.35 -15.15 -1.11
N LEU A 156 5.44 -13.82 -1.12
CA LEU A 156 6.48 -13.10 -1.85
C LEU A 156 7.89 -13.45 -1.32
N VAL A 157 8.06 -13.46 0.00
CA VAL A 157 9.34 -13.80 0.66
C VAL A 157 9.76 -15.23 0.34
N VAL A 158 8.86 -16.21 0.48
CA VAL A 158 9.14 -17.61 0.13
C VAL A 158 9.54 -17.75 -1.33
N ARG A 159 8.83 -17.05 -2.25
CA ARG A 159 9.18 -17.05 -3.66
C ARG A 159 10.53 -16.41 -3.94
N SER A 160 10.87 -15.31 -3.26
CA SER A 160 12.18 -14.66 -3.35
C SER A 160 13.31 -15.58 -2.87
N ILE A 161 13.11 -16.26 -1.73
CA ILE A 161 14.08 -17.24 -1.20
C ILE A 161 14.30 -18.35 -2.23
N TYR A 162 13.23 -18.93 -2.77
CA TYR A 162 13.34 -19.95 -3.80
C TYR A 162 14.18 -19.48 -5.01
N ILE A 163 13.94 -18.26 -5.50
CA ILE A 163 14.66 -17.69 -6.66
C ILE A 163 16.14 -17.48 -6.38
N VAL A 164 16.53 -17.06 -5.17
CA VAL A 164 17.94 -16.80 -4.85
C VAL A 164 18.72 -18.08 -4.50
N THR A 165 18.03 -19.11 -4.03
CA THR A 165 18.66 -20.40 -3.65
C THR A 165 18.75 -21.41 -4.79
N TRP A 166 18.09 -21.15 -5.93
CA TRP A 166 18.06 -22.03 -7.09
C TRP A 166 18.75 -21.38 -8.28
#